data_AF-A0A0C9RE70-F1
#
_entry.id   AF-A0A0C9RE70-F1
#
_cell.length_a   1.000
_cell.length_b   1.000
_cell.length_c   1.000
_cell.angle_alpha   90.00
_cell.angle_beta   90.00
_cell.angle_gamma   90.00
#
_symmetry.space_group_name_H-M   'P 1'
#
loop_
_entity.id
_entity.type
_entity.pdbx_description
1 polymer ?
#
loop_
_entity_poly.entity_id
_entity_poly.type
_entity_poly.pdbx_seq_one_letter_code
_entity_poly.pdbx_strand_id
1 'polypeptide(L)'
;MFALNIVDKTFNEMRPHWIIPPGRIRTFEVLTSPNATAPHESQIIVVLSVEEPYGNQLLWYILSDDHFQEFWSWPIQDRVGRLLHFRYKNQDRLITMTQSPSSRSNYSHIYVWGFRINGNLSNFWLSQRLPGSDALDVRECPAYNGVMIALQMEDKVSLYGYTKENSKESYFQSLPSVKSIGLKNFACFQSGHILYLGMSGPNAAILDFFEGEFGFHQALSEV
;
A
#
# COMPACT_ATOMS: atom_id res chain seq x y z
N MET A 1 35.16 -31.38 -41.49
CA MET A 1 35.48 -30.05 -42.04
C MET A 1 34.29 -29.60 -42.88
N PHE A 2 33.39 -28.80 -42.29
CA PHE A 2 32.56 -27.80 -42.96
C PHE A 2 32.13 -26.84 -41.83
N ALA A 3 32.69 -25.63 -41.86
CA ALA A 3 32.22 -24.52 -41.07
C ALA A 3 31.03 -23.89 -41.79
N LEU A 4 29.95 -23.63 -41.07
CA LEU A 4 28.95 -22.66 -41.48
C LEU A 4 28.72 -21.70 -40.31
N ASN A 5 29.44 -20.59 -40.37
CA ASN A 5 29.05 -19.33 -39.73
C ASN A 5 27.74 -18.89 -40.37
N ILE A 6 26.65 -18.92 -39.62
CA ILE A 6 25.52 -18.01 -39.83
C ILE A 6 25.35 -17.26 -38.52
N VAL A 7 26.05 -16.14 -38.45
CA VAL A 7 25.72 -15.03 -37.57
C VAL A 7 24.40 -14.48 -38.09
N ASP A 8 23.28 -14.98 -37.56
CA ASP A 8 21.98 -14.39 -37.86
C ASP A 8 21.79 -13.15 -36.99
N LYS A 9 22.00 -12.00 -37.63
CA LYS A 9 21.98 -10.64 -37.10
C LYS A 9 20.54 -10.12 -36.91
N THR A 10 19.66 -10.92 -36.32
CA THR A 10 18.23 -10.58 -36.18
C THR A 10 17.66 -10.77 -34.77
N PHE A 11 18.51 -10.99 -33.77
CA PHE A 11 18.14 -11.02 -32.35
C PHE A 11 18.48 -9.72 -31.60
N ASN A 12 18.54 -8.57 -32.30
CA ASN A 12 18.60 -7.27 -31.66
C ASN A 12 17.24 -6.58 -31.83
N GLU A 13 16.65 -6.16 -30.71
CA GLU A 13 15.45 -5.33 -30.55
C GLU A 13 14.14 -5.99 -30.09
N MET A 14 14.19 -7.10 -29.34
CA MET A 14 13.17 -7.29 -28.29
C MET A 14 13.59 -6.48 -27.06
N ARG A 15 13.15 -5.22 -26.99
CA ARG A 15 13.23 -4.46 -25.74
C ARG A 15 12.40 -5.23 -24.71
N PRO A 16 12.97 -5.67 -23.57
CA PRO A 16 12.19 -6.43 -22.60
C PRO A 16 11.09 -5.52 -22.02
N HIS A 17 9.83 -5.91 -22.21
CA HIS A 17 8.66 -5.29 -21.57
C HIS A 17 8.51 -5.66 -20.08
N TRP A 18 9.54 -6.26 -19.48
CA TRP A 18 9.50 -6.89 -18.16
C TRP A 18 10.44 -6.16 -17.19
N ILE A 19 10.00 -5.97 -15.95
CA ILE A 19 10.88 -5.51 -14.86
C ILE A 19 11.67 -6.73 -14.36
N ILE A 20 12.99 -6.67 -14.42
CA ILE A 20 13.88 -7.69 -13.84
C ILE A 20 14.67 -7.02 -12.72
N PRO A 21 14.17 -7.04 -11.47
CA PRO A 21 14.86 -6.41 -10.36
C PRO A 21 16.08 -7.24 -9.93
N PRO A 22 17.06 -6.63 -9.25
CA PRO A 22 18.28 -7.30 -8.79
C PRO A 22 18.06 -8.30 -7.64
N GLY A 23 16.84 -8.43 -7.13
CA GLY A 23 16.51 -9.24 -5.96
C GLY A 23 15.09 -9.80 -5.98
N ARG A 24 14.62 -10.28 -4.82
CA ARG A 24 13.29 -10.86 -4.67
C ARG A 24 12.25 -9.76 -4.40
N ILE A 25 11.26 -9.64 -5.28
CA ILE A 25 10.09 -8.77 -5.03
C ILE A 25 9.29 -9.33 -3.84
N ARG A 26 9.03 -8.49 -2.84
CA ARG A 26 8.24 -8.80 -1.64
C ARG A 26 6.80 -8.32 -1.76
N THR A 27 6.62 -7.11 -2.27
CA THR A 27 5.32 -6.48 -2.52
C THR A 27 5.51 -5.38 -3.57
N PHE A 28 4.41 -4.93 -4.15
CA PHE A 28 4.40 -3.83 -5.10
C PHE A 28 3.15 -2.99 -4.89
N GLU A 29 3.20 -1.75 -5.37
CA GLU A 29 2.04 -0.87 -5.48
C GLU A 29 2.05 -0.16 -6.83
N VAL A 30 0.88 0.02 -7.42
CA VAL A 30 0.71 0.73 -8.70
C VAL A 30 0.01 2.05 -8.44
N LEU A 31 0.62 3.12 -8.94
CA LEU A 31 0.13 4.48 -8.80
C LEU A 31 -0.23 5.02 -10.18
N THR A 32 -1.26 5.85 -10.21
CA THR A 32 -1.61 6.63 -11.40
C THR A 32 -1.39 8.11 -11.09
N SER A 33 -0.51 8.77 -11.83
CA SER A 33 -0.31 10.22 -11.69
C SER A 33 -1.33 10.96 -12.57
N PRO A 34 -2.19 11.83 -11.99
CA PRO A 34 -3.11 12.66 -12.76
C PRO A 34 -2.42 13.88 -13.39
N ASN A 35 -1.18 14.19 -13.00
CA ASN A 35 -0.44 15.36 -13.50
C ASN A 35 0.34 15.04 -14.77
N ALA A 36 -0.34 14.43 -15.73
CA ALA A 36 0.13 14.41 -17.11
C ALA A 36 0.02 15.84 -17.66
N THR A 37 1.12 16.47 -18.02
CA THR A 37 1.13 17.77 -18.71
C THR A 37 0.42 17.74 -20.06
N ALA A 38 0.12 16.54 -20.57
CA ALA A 38 -0.72 16.30 -21.74
C ALA A 38 -2.04 15.61 -21.32
N PRO A 39 -3.20 15.99 -21.88
CA PRO A 39 -4.52 15.47 -21.52
C PRO A 39 -4.76 13.98 -21.82
N HIS A 40 -3.74 13.23 -22.27
CA HIS A 40 -3.86 11.82 -22.69
C HIS A 40 -2.83 10.85 -22.08
N GLU A 41 -1.94 11.28 -21.18
CA GLU A 41 -0.85 10.42 -20.69
C GLU A 41 -0.85 10.26 -19.17
N SER A 42 -1.87 9.61 -18.60
CA SER A 42 -1.76 9.14 -17.21
C SER A 42 -0.50 8.30 -17.06
N GLN A 43 0.47 8.79 -16.30
CA GLN A 43 1.71 8.06 -16.07
C GLN A 43 1.44 6.97 -15.04
N ILE A 44 1.64 5.72 -15.45
CA ILE A 44 1.61 4.56 -14.56
C ILE A 44 2.98 4.48 -13.88
N ILE A 45 2.98 4.47 -12.56
CA ILE A 45 4.17 4.31 -11.74
C ILE A 45 4.02 3.03 -10.93
N VAL A 46 5.09 2.25 -10.85
CA VAL A 46 5.12 1.01 -10.07
C VAL A 46 6.22 1.14 -9.02
N VAL A 47 5.85 0.88 -7.78
CA VAL A 47 6.79 0.83 -6.65
C VAL A 47 6.97 -0.62 -6.25
N LEU A 48 8.21 -1.10 -6.27
CA LEU A 48 8.56 -2.45 -5.85
C LEU A 48 9.33 -2.40 -4.53
N SER A 49 8.91 -3.21 -3.56
CA SER A 49 9.75 -3.57 -2.42
C SER A 49 10.57 -4.80 -2.79
N VAL A 50 11.89 -4.64 -2.85
CA VAL A 50 12.83 -5.69 -3.26
C VAL A 50 13.77 -6.01 -2.10
N GLU A 51 13.92 -7.31 -1.82
CA GLU A 51 14.93 -7.82 -0.90
C GLU A 51 16.15 -8.30 -1.70
N GLU A 52 17.30 -7.75 -1.37
CA GLU A 52 18.60 -8.08 -1.95
C GLU A 52 19.52 -8.71 -0.88
N PRO A 53 20.61 -9.38 -1.27
CA PRO A 53 21.55 -9.98 -0.33
C PRO A 53 22.15 -9.01 0.71
N TYR A 54 22.25 -7.72 0.37
CA TYR A 54 22.92 -6.70 1.19
C TYR A 54 21.99 -5.63 1.76
N GLY A 55 20.67 -5.74 1.54
CA GLY A 55 19.71 -4.74 2.01
C GLY A 55 18.35 -4.85 1.35
N ASN A 56 17.42 -4.02 1.80
CA ASN A 56 16.10 -3.89 1.17
C ASN A 56 16.04 -2.55 0.42
N GLN A 57 15.28 -2.49 -0.65
CA GLN A 57 15.11 -1.27 -1.45
C GLN A 57 13.66 -1.08 -1.89
N LEU A 58 13.24 0.18 -2.01
CA LEU A 58 12.07 0.57 -2.79
C LEU A 58 12.54 1.05 -4.16
N LEU A 59 12.15 0.36 -5.23
CA LEU A 59 12.45 0.72 -6.61
C LEU A 59 11.22 1.33 -7.28
N TRP A 60 11.39 2.43 -7.98
CA TRP A 60 10.32 3.18 -8.62
C TRP A 60 10.50 3.17 -10.13
N TYR A 61 9.51 2.63 -10.81
CA TYR A 61 9.44 2.52 -12.26
C TYR A 61 8.33 3.40 -12.79
N ILE A 62 8.57 4.01 -13.94
CA ILE A 62 7.55 4.71 -14.72
C ILE A 62 7.32 3.92 -16.02
N LEU A 63 6.06 3.76 -16.42
CA LEU A 63 5.71 3.23 -17.73
C LEU A 63 5.77 4.39 -18.74
N SER A 64 6.69 4.30 -19.70
CA SER A 64 6.83 5.20 -20.85
C SER A 64 6.90 4.35 -22.10
N ASP A 65 6.21 4.70 -23.19
CA ASP A 65 6.27 3.99 -24.48
C ASP A 65 6.31 2.46 -24.36
N ASP A 66 5.36 1.88 -23.62
CA ASP A 66 5.19 0.44 -23.37
C ASP A 66 6.38 -0.28 -22.68
N HIS A 67 7.27 0.46 -22.02
CA HIS A 67 8.36 -0.11 -21.22
C HIS A 67 8.46 0.54 -19.83
N PHE A 68 8.84 -0.26 -18.84
CA PHE A 68 9.11 0.23 -17.50
C PHE A 68 10.55 0.72 -17.40
N GLN A 69 10.72 1.98 -17.03
CA GLN A 69 12.02 2.58 -16.77
C GLN A 69 12.15 2.91 -15.28
N GLU A 70 13.22 2.42 -14.65
CA GLU A 70 13.56 2.85 -13.29
C GLU A 70 13.98 4.32 -13.31
N PHE A 71 13.39 5.13 -12.43
CA PHE A 71 13.74 6.55 -12.31
C PHE A 71 14.17 6.94 -10.89
N TRP A 72 13.92 6.10 -9.90
CA TRP A 72 14.35 6.35 -8.52
C TRP A 72 14.43 5.06 -7.71
N SER A 73 15.32 5.06 -6.73
CA SER A 73 15.45 3.98 -5.74
C SER A 73 15.73 4.55 -4.36
N TRP A 74 15.27 3.84 -3.33
CA TRP A 74 15.48 4.24 -1.94
C TRP A 74 15.85 3.04 -1.07
N PRO A 75 17.06 3.01 -0.49
CA PRO A 75 17.43 1.96 0.46
C PRO A 75 16.63 2.07 1.75
N ILE A 76 16.08 0.93 2.19
CA ILE A 76 15.29 0.80 3.41
C ILE A 76 15.91 -0.28 4.31
N GLN A 77 15.98 0.00 5.61
CA GLN A 77 16.58 -0.95 6.57
C GLN A 77 15.67 -2.15 6.80
N ASP A 78 14.39 -1.89 7.06
CA ASP A 78 13.41 -2.93 7.35
C ASP A 78 12.85 -3.55 6.07
N ARG A 79 12.33 -4.78 6.20
CA ARG A 79 11.63 -5.46 5.12
C ARG A 79 10.23 -4.87 4.97
N VAL A 80 9.87 -4.34 3.80
CA VAL A 80 8.50 -3.87 3.54
C VAL A 80 7.63 -5.03 3.03
N GLY A 81 6.60 -5.37 3.80
CA GLY A 81 5.66 -6.46 3.48
C GLY A 81 4.36 -5.99 2.81
N ARG A 82 4.00 -4.70 2.97
CA ARG A 82 2.88 -4.06 2.28
C ARG A 82 3.20 -2.63 1.90
N LEU A 83 2.73 -2.24 0.72
CA LEU A 83 2.69 -0.89 0.19
C LEU A 83 1.24 -0.53 -0.08
N LEU A 84 0.83 0.69 0.24
CA LEU A 84 -0.47 1.24 -0.15
C LEU A 84 -0.30 2.71 -0.55
N HIS A 85 -0.78 3.06 -1.73
CA HIS A 85 -0.81 4.45 -2.19
C HIS A 85 -2.19 5.06 -1.93
N PHE A 86 -2.20 6.33 -1.54
CA PHE A 86 -3.42 7.12 -1.58
C PHE A 86 -3.12 8.58 -1.91
N ARG A 87 -4.13 9.29 -2.43
CA ARG A 87 -4.06 10.72 -2.71
C ARG A 87 -5.01 11.47 -1.78
N TYR A 88 -4.51 12.48 -1.09
CA TYR A 88 -5.33 13.36 -0.26
C TYR A 88 -5.01 14.82 -0.56
N LYS A 89 -6.02 15.61 -0.94
CA LYS A 89 -5.90 17.04 -1.30
C LYS A 89 -4.73 17.32 -2.26
N ASN A 90 -4.66 16.54 -3.35
CA ASN A 90 -3.63 16.61 -4.39
C ASN A 90 -2.19 16.31 -3.94
N GLN A 91 -2.02 15.66 -2.79
CA GLN A 91 -0.72 15.17 -2.36
C GLN A 91 -0.73 13.65 -2.29
N ASP A 92 0.30 13.06 -2.88
CA ASP A 92 0.51 11.62 -2.88
C ASP A 92 1.11 11.17 -1.54
N ARG A 93 0.66 10.00 -1.10
CA ARG A 93 1.07 9.36 0.15
C ARG A 93 1.33 7.89 -0.10
N LEU A 94 2.38 7.37 0.53
CA LEU A 94 2.72 5.96 0.51
C LEU A 94 2.74 5.44 1.94
N ILE A 95 1.95 4.41 2.22
CA ILE A 95 2.03 3.67 3.47
C ILE A 95 2.96 2.49 3.25
N THR A 96 3.94 2.33 4.15
CA THR A 96 4.80 1.15 4.20
C THR A 96 4.57 0.41 5.51
N MET A 97 4.17 -0.87 5.43
CA MET A 97 4.20 -1.77 6.58
C MET A 97 5.53 -2.54 6.56
N THR A 98 6.42 -2.18 7.47
CA THR A 98 7.72 -2.83 7.61
C THR A 98 7.66 -3.95 8.64
N GLN A 99 8.49 -4.96 8.47
CA GLN A 99 8.72 -6.05 9.42
C GLN A 99 10.17 -5.97 9.86
N SER A 100 10.39 -5.95 11.18
CA SER A 100 11.75 -5.98 11.71
C SER A 100 12.38 -7.36 11.48
N PRO A 101 13.58 -7.45 10.88
CA PRO A 101 14.27 -8.71 10.70
C PRO A 101 14.87 -9.26 12.01
N SER A 102 14.99 -8.43 13.05
CA SER A 102 15.75 -8.73 14.28
C SER A 102 14.89 -9.17 15.47
N SER A 103 13.57 -9.10 15.38
CA SER A 103 12.69 -9.44 16.50
C SER A 103 12.17 -10.88 16.43
N ARG A 104 12.21 -11.59 17.57
CA ARG A 104 11.54 -12.89 17.76
C ARG A 104 10.00 -12.78 17.65
N SER A 105 9.49 -11.55 17.72
CA SER A 105 8.10 -11.17 17.47
C SER A 105 8.00 -10.50 16.09
N ASN A 106 6.88 -10.69 15.40
CA ASN A 106 6.60 -10.05 14.11
C ASN A 106 6.19 -8.58 14.29
N TYR A 107 7.04 -7.77 14.94
CA TYR A 107 6.78 -6.35 15.09
C TYR A 107 6.73 -5.70 13.70
N SER A 108 5.53 -5.27 13.33
CA SER A 108 5.35 -4.41 12.18
C SER A 108 5.38 -2.95 12.58
N HIS A 109 6.00 -2.11 11.76
CA HIS A 109 5.84 -0.66 11.85
C HIS A 109 5.13 -0.14 10.62
N ILE A 110 4.23 0.81 10.82
CA ILE A 110 3.51 1.43 9.72
C ILE A 110 3.94 2.88 9.63
N TYR A 111 4.52 3.23 8.49
CA TYR A 111 4.97 4.58 8.19
C TYR A 111 4.15 5.15 7.05
N VAL A 112 3.85 6.43 7.14
CA VAL A 112 3.15 7.21 6.13
C VAL A 112 4.15 8.21 5.58
N TRP A 113 4.44 8.09 4.31
CA TRP A 113 5.39 8.94 3.59
C TRP A 113 4.65 9.90 2.69
N GLY A 114 5.06 11.16 2.68
CA GLY A 114 4.64 12.13 1.68
C GLY A 114 5.65 12.20 0.56
N PHE A 115 5.16 12.33 -0.67
CA PHE A 115 6.04 12.54 -1.81
C PHE A 115 5.43 13.39 -2.92
N ARG A 116 6.28 13.88 -3.81
CA ARG A 116 5.89 14.58 -5.05
C ARG A 116 6.74 14.09 -6.22
N ILE A 117 6.08 13.75 -7.32
CA ILE A 117 6.74 13.32 -8.56
C ILE A 117 6.90 14.56 -9.44
N ASN A 118 8.10 15.16 -9.43
CA ASN A 118 8.43 16.33 -10.25
C ASN A 118 9.67 16.02 -11.11
N GLY A 119 9.57 15.06 -12.03
CA GLY A 119 10.71 14.56 -12.84
C GLY A 119 11.72 13.70 -12.08
N ASN A 120 11.83 13.87 -10.75
CA ASN A 120 12.47 12.97 -9.80
C ASN A 120 11.63 12.95 -8.50
N LEU A 121 11.78 11.91 -7.67
CA LEU A 121 11.21 11.79 -6.32
C LEU A 121 12.05 12.55 -5.27
N SER A 122 12.49 13.77 -5.60
CA SER A 122 13.40 14.58 -4.78
C SER A 122 12.81 15.03 -3.44
N ASN A 123 11.48 15.01 -3.31
CA ASN A 123 10.79 15.34 -2.06
C ASN A 123 10.05 14.09 -1.58
N PHE A 124 10.73 13.25 -0.82
CA PHE A 124 10.16 12.11 -0.11
C PHE A 124 10.42 12.31 1.40
N TRP A 125 9.38 12.35 2.22
CA TRP A 125 9.51 12.68 3.65
C TRP A 125 8.60 11.82 4.53
N LEU A 126 9.04 11.57 5.76
CA LEU A 126 8.20 10.89 6.75
C LEU A 126 7.10 11.86 7.23
N SER A 127 5.84 11.53 6.98
CA SER A 127 4.69 12.30 7.45
C SER A 127 4.23 11.83 8.83
N GLN A 128 4.16 10.51 9.06
CA GLN A 128 3.66 9.95 10.30
C GLN A 128 4.17 8.53 10.50
N ARG A 129 4.39 8.14 11.76
CA ARG A 129 4.46 6.73 12.16
C ARG A 129 3.19 6.39 12.91
N LEU A 130 2.46 5.36 12.47
CA LEU A 130 1.23 4.97 13.13
C LEU A 130 1.53 4.15 14.40
N PRO A 131 0.74 4.35 15.47
CA PRO A 131 0.77 3.46 16.62
C PRO A 131 0.15 2.12 16.22
N GLY A 132 0.77 1.02 16.62
CA GLY A 132 0.34 -0.33 16.21
C GLY A 132 1.55 -1.21 15.96
N SER A 133 2.17 -1.68 17.04
CA SER A 133 3.11 -2.79 16.94
C SER A 133 2.30 -4.04 16.56
N ASP A 134 2.88 -4.91 15.71
CA ASP A 134 2.34 -6.25 15.39
C ASP A 134 1.07 -6.31 14.52
N ALA A 135 0.87 -5.32 13.63
CA ALA A 135 -0.07 -5.48 12.53
C ALA A 135 0.39 -6.60 11.58
N LEU A 136 -0.55 -7.49 11.25
CA LEU A 136 -0.35 -8.60 10.34
C LEU A 136 -0.65 -8.21 8.89
N ASP A 137 -1.56 -7.26 8.70
CA ASP A 137 -1.94 -6.73 7.39
C ASP A 137 -2.45 -5.29 7.53
N VAL A 138 -2.39 -4.54 6.44
CA VAL A 138 -2.97 -3.20 6.33
C VAL A 138 -3.75 -3.12 5.02
N ARG A 139 -4.95 -2.56 5.06
CA ARG A 139 -5.78 -2.34 3.87
C ARG A 139 -6.46 -0.99 3.92
N GLU A 140 -6.64 -0.41 2.74
CA GLU A 140 -7.53 0.72 2.57
C GLU A 140 -8.99 0.25 2.72
N CYS A 141 -9.80 1.06 3.37
CA CYS A 141 -11.23 0.86 3.52
C CYS A 141 -11.96 2.01 2.83
N PRO A 142 -13.09 1.75 2.15
CA PRO A 142 -13.89 2.84 1.60
C PRO A 142 -14.26 3.83 2.70
N ALA A 143 -14.23 5.12 2.37
CA ALA A 143 -14.53 6.19 3.30
C ALA A 143 -15.40 7.25 2.60
N TYR A 144 -16.41 7.78 3.30
CA TYR A 144 -17.23 8.87 2.75
C TYR A 144 -16.43 10.16 2.57
N ASN A 145 -15.55 10.45 3.53
CA ASN A 145 -14.73 11.64 3.55
C ASN A 145 -13.28 11.27 3.91
N GLY A 146 -12.36 11.59 3.00
CA GLY A 146 -10.93 11.35 3.20
C GLY A 146 -10.51 9.92 2.91
N VAL A 147 -9.55 9.42 3.68
CA VAL A 147 -8.97 8.09 3.51
C VAL A 147 -9.08 7.36 4.82
N MET A 148 -9.47 6.08 4.79
CA MET A 148 -9.49 5.24 5.97
C MET A 148 -8.69 3.98 5.71
N ILE A 149 -7.95 3.55 6.71
CA ILE A 149 -7.22 2.29 6.68
C ILE A 149 -7.61 1.44 7.87
N ALA A 150 -7.52 0.13 7.69
CA ALA A 150 -7.69 -0.88 8.70
C ALA A 150 -6.42 -1.69 8.85
N LEU A 151 -6.04 -1.94 10.11
CA LEU A 151 -4.93 -2.79 10.49
C LEU A 151 -5.47 -4.09 11.06
N GLN A 152 -5.08 -5.22 10.48
CA GLN A 152 -5.32 -6.51 11.10
C GLN A 152 -4.30 -6.73 12.21
N MET A 153 -4.79 -6.96 13.43
CA MET A 153 -4.01 -7.52 14.53
C MET A 153 -4.51 -8.95 14.80
N GLU A 154 -3.88 -9.65 15.74
CA GLU A 154 -4.23 -11.05 16.07
C GLU A 154 -5.71 -11.23 16.46
N ASP A 155 -6.25 -10.32 17.28
CA ASP A 155 -7.61 -10.42 17.85
C ASP A 155 -8.48 -9.17 17.62
N LYS A 156 -8.07 -8.26 16.72
CA LYS A 156 -8.83 -7.05 16.44
C LYS A 156 -8.49 -6.43 15.09
N VAL A 157 -9.39 -5.59 14.61
CA VAL A 157 -9.16 -4.63 13.53
C VAL A 157 -9.05 -3.24 14.14
N SER A 158 -7.89 -2.59 13.99
CA SER A 158 -7.72 -1.18 14.36
C SER A 158 -7.95 -0.29 13.15
N LEU A 159 -8.72 0.76 13.33
CA LEU A 159 -9.15 1.65 12.25
C LEU A 159 -8.52 3.02 12.41
N TYR A 160 -8.17 3.64 11.29
CA TYR A 160 -7.60 4.99 11.27
C TYR A 160 -8.21 5.81 10.14
N GLY A 161 -8.69 6.99 10.48
CA GLY A 161 -9.17 7.98 9.52
C GLY A 161 -8.12 9.06 9.27
N TYR A 162 -7.82 9.36 8.01
CA TYR A 162 -6.94 10.45 7.61
C TYR A 162 -7.72 11.77 7.56
N THR A 163 -7.55 12.60 8.60
CA THR A 163 -8.30 13.85 8.78
C THR A 163 -7.37 15.04 8.96
N LYS A 164 -7.94 16.25 8.84
CA LYS A 164 -7.30 17.52 9.18
C LYS A 164 -7.94 18.18 10.43
N GLU A 165 -8.90 17.52 11.07
CA GLU A 165 -9.81 18.19 12.03
C GLU A 165 -9.12 19.01 13.11
N ASN A 166 -7.92 18.61 13.57
CA ASN A 166 -7.27 19.26 14.71
C ASN A 166 -5.82 19.71 14.50
N SER A 167 -5.27 19.66 13.27
CA SER A 167 -3.88 20.07 13.05
C SER A 167 -3.63 20.82 11.74
N LYS A 168 -2.51 21.55 11.70
CA LYS A 168 -2.06 22.26 10.49
C LYS A 168 -1.79 21.29 9.33
N GLU A 169 -1.47 20.03 9.65
CA GLU A 169 -1.17 18.95 8.70
C GLU A 169 -2.20 17.81 8.78
N SER A 170 -2.34 17.03 7.72
CA SER A 170 -3.25 15.88 7.71
C SER A 170 -2.53 14.66 8.25
N TYR A 171 -3.17 13.93 9.16
CA TYR A 171 -2.62 12.73 9.80
C TYR A 171 -3.74 11.72 10.03
N PHE A 172 -3.35 10.46 10.20
CA PHE A 172 -4.25 9.40 10.61
C PHE A 172 -4.52 9.48 12.10
N GLN A 173 -5.80 9.57 12.45
CA GLN A 173 -6.30 9.49 13.81
C GLN A 173 -6.94 8.12 14.03
N SER A 174 -6.68 7.52 15.21
CA SER A 174 -7.33 6.26 15.59
C SER A 174 -8.84 6.45 15.69
N LEU A 175 -9.58 5.52 15.09
CA LEU A 175 -11.00 5.32 15.27
C LEU A 175 -11.23 4.15 16.25
N PRO A 176 -12.46 3.94 16.76
CA PRO A 176 -12.80 2.77 17.57
C PRO A 176 -12.40 1.47 16.86
N SER A 177 -11.68 0.60 17.57
CA SER A 177 -11.26 -0.70 17.05
C SER A 177 -12.34 -1.76 17.24
N VAL A 178 -12.42 -2.72 16.33
CA VAL A 178 -13.33 -3.86 16.41
C VAL A 178 -12.59 -5.09 16.94
N LYS A 179 -13.08 -5.68 18.04
CA LYS A 179 -12.50 -6.91 18.59
C LYS A 179 -13.08 -8.15 17.90
N SER A 180 -12.23 -9.12 17.61
CA SER A 180 -12.61 -10.43 17.08
C SER A 180 -11.53 -11.45 17.47
N ILE A 181 -11.78 -12.24 18.52
CA ILE A 181 -10.82 -13.26 18.99
C ILE A 181 -10.56 -14.28 17.87
N GLY A 182 -9.29 -14.53 17.57
CA GLY A 182 -8.83 -15.44 16.53
C GLY A 182 -9.07 -14.92 15.12
N LEU A 183 -8.98 -13.61 14.89
CA LEU A 183 -9.17 -12.99 13.58
C LEU A 183 -8.20 -13.58 12.54
N LYS A 184 -8.75 -14.12 11.45
CA LYS A 184 -7.96 -14.70 10.36
C LYS A 184 -7.78 -13.76 9.19
N ASN A 185 -8.83 -13.02 8.84
CA ASN A 185 -8.84 -12.07 7.73
C ASN A 185 -9.99 -11.10 7.93
N PHE A 186 -9.91 -9.93 7.30
CA PHE A 186 -10.98 -8.95 7.26
C PHE A 186 -11.15 -8.39 5.85
N ALA A 187 -12.27 -7.76 5.55
CA ALA A 187 -12.50 -7.02 4.32
C ALA A 187 -13.36 -5.80 4.60
N CYS A 188 -12.95 -4.66 4.05
CA CYS A 188 -13.77 -3.45 4.02
C CYS A 188 -14.42 -3.34 2.65
N PHE A 189 -15.73 -3.14 2.60
CA PHE A 189 -16.46 -2.96 1.34
C PHE A 189 -17.64 -2.03 1.53
N GLN A 190 -18.08 -1.40 0.45
CA GLN A 190 -19.23 -0.50 0.47
C GLN A 190 -20.35 -1.11 -0.37
N SER A 191 -21.58 -1.05 0.15
CA SER A 191 -22.79 -1.36 -0.61
C SER A 191 -23.80 -0.22 -0.41
N GLY A 192 -24.17 0.45 -1.50
CA GLY A 192 -24.95 1.68 -1.45
C GLY A 192 -24.25 2.77 -0.63
N HIS A 193 -24.94 3.28 0.39
CA HIS A 193 -24.44 4.29 1.33
C HIS A 193 -24.13 3.67 2.70
N ILE A 194 -23.76 2.40 2.74
CA ILE A 194 -23.32 1.73 3.97
C ILE A 194 -21.94 1.12 3.72
N LEU A 195 -21.04 1.38 4.66
CA LEU A 195 -19.71 0.79 4.70
C LEU A 195 -19.77 -0.41 5.64
N TYR A 196 -19.17 -1.51 5.21
CA TYR A 196 -19.18 -2.77 5.93
C TYR A 196 -17.76 -3.25 6.23
N LEU A 197 -17.62 -3.90 7.39
CA LEU A 197 -16.43 -4.65 7.78
C LEU A 197 -16.82 -6.12 7.92
N GLY A 198 -16.38 -6.94 6.98
CA GLY A 198 -16.41 -8.39 7.09
C GLY A 198 -15.19 -8.88 7.86
N MET A 199 -15.39 -9.77 8.83
CA MET A 199 -14.33 -10.45 9.59
C MET A 199 -14.51 -11.96 9.48
N SER A 200 -13.40 -12.67 9.43
CA SER A 200 -13.37 -14.13 9.41
C SER A 200 -12.53 -14.67 10.57
N GLY A 201 -12.91 -15.85 11.06
CA GLY A 201 -12.33 -16.48 12.25
C GLY A 201 -13.43 -17.18 13.05
N PRO A 202 -13.16 -17.56 14.31
CA PRO A 202 -14.16 -18.14 15.20
C PRO A 202 -15.38 -17.23 15.40
N ASN A 203 -15.17 -15.91 15.40
CA ASN A 203 -16.22 -14.90 15.55
C ASN A 203 -16.45 -14.15 14.23
N ALA A 204 -16.71 -14.89 13.15
CA ALA A 204 -16.99 -14.28 11.86
C ALA A 204 -18.24 -13.39 11.92
N ALA A 205 -18.15 -12.19 11.37
CA ALA A 205 -19.22 -11.19 11.41
C ALA A 205 -19.14 -10.24 10.23
N ILE A 206 -20.27 -9.64 9.87
CA ILE A 206 -20.34 -8.47 9.00
C ILE A 206 -20.92 -7.34 9.84
N LEU A 207 -20.16 -6.27 9.97
CA LEU A 207 -20.52 -5.08 10.74
C LEU A 207 -20.80 -3.92 9.79
N ASP A 208 -21.74 -3.05 10.13
CA ASP A 208 -21.99 -1.81 9.41
C ASP A 208 -21.38 -0.62 10.15
N PHE A 209 -20.95 0.38 9.39
CA PHE A 209 -20.38 1.61 9.91
C PHE A 209 -21.46 2.65 10.16
N PHE A 210 -21.65 3.04 11.41
CA PHE A 210 -22.62 4.05 11.84
C PHE A 210 -22.01 4.92 12.94
N GLU A 211 -22.26 6.24 12.89
CA GLU A 211 -21.78 7.22 13.89
C GLU A 211 -20.28 7.14 14.24
N GLY A 212 -19.43 6.71 13.29
CA GLY A 212 -17.98 6.66 13.48
C GLY A 212 -17.44 5.32 13.98
N GLU A 213 -18.30 4.31 14.15
CA GLU A 213 -17.92 2.97 14.61
C GLU A 213 -18.57 1.86 13.79
N PHE A 214 -17.95 0.67 13.84
CA PHE A 214 -18.54 -0.53 13.26
C PHE A 214 -19.30 -1.30 14.33
N GLY A 215 -20.58 -1.57 14.06
CA GLY A 215 -21.50 -2.29 14.94
C GLY A 215 -22.19 -3.44 14.23
N PHE A 216 -22.90 -4.27 14.99
CA PHE A 216 -23.87 -5.18 14.38
C PHE A 216 -25.06 -4.37 13.87
N HIS A 217 -25.51 -4.71 12.68
CA HIS A 217 -26.63 -4.02 12.05
C HIS A 217 -27.85 -3.99 12.97
N GLN A 218 -28.34 -2.79 13.29
CA GLN A 218 -29.41 -2.59 14.28
C GLN A 218 -30.73 -3.32 13.94
N ALA A 219 -30.98 -3.68 12.67
CA ALA A 219 -32.19 -4.43 12.32
C ALA A 219 -32.18 -5.91 12.78
N LEU A 220 -31.04 -6.41 13.29
CA LEU A 220 -30.92 -7.79 13.81
C LEU A 220 -30.97 -7.87 15.35
N SER A 221 -31.07 -6.74 16.07
CA SER A 221 -31.15 -6.73 17.54
C SER A 221 -32.57 -6.79 18.11
N GLU A 222 -33.60 -6.94 17.27
CA GLU A 222 -35.02 -7.02 17.68
C GLU A 222 -35.63 -8.43 17.54
N VAL A 223 -34.82 -9.50 17.58
CA VAL A 223 -35.32 -10.89 17.59
C VAL A 223 -34.99 -11.59 18.90
#